data_AF-A0A925HZB4-F1
#
_entry.id   AF-A0A925HZB4-F1
#
_cell.length_a   1.000
_cell.length_b   1.000
_cell.length_c   1.000
_cell.angle_alpha   90.00
_cell.angle_beta   90.00
_cell.angle_gamma   90.00
#
_symmetry.space_group_name_H-M   'P 1'
#
loop_
_entity.id
_entity.type
_entity.pdbx_description
1 polymer ?
#
loop_
_entity_poly.entity_id
_entity_poly.type
_entity_poly.pdbx_seq_one_letter_code
_entity_poly.pdbx_strand_id
1 'polypeptide(L)'
;HVGTIYRRKRYGKTRAEIRFDGMAGCLRVPRGGSARQIVIVIDKGKLRIRWMSPREYARLQGVPDFPLVGRANQQMAGFGDAVCVPVIRWIDQHVLTPLYDAISGK
;
A
#
# COMPACT_ATOMS: atom_id res chain seq x y z
N HIS A 1 0.28 -18.39 -9.31
CA HIS A 1 1.14 -17.25 -8.94
C HIS A 1 0.30 -15.99 -8.76
N VAL A 2 0.57 -15.23 -7.70
CA VAL A 2 -0.01 -13.90 -7.47
C VAL A 2 1.13 -12.89 -7.56
N GLY A 3 0.91 -11.81 -8.31
CA GLY A 3 1.85 -10.72 -8.44
C GLY A 3 1.19 -9.36 -8.29
N THR A 4 2.02 -8.34 -8.12
CA THR A 4 1.61 -6.94 -8.14
C THR A 4 2.23 -6.25 -9.34
N ILE A 5 1.49 -5.28 -9.91
CA ILE A 5 1.98 -4.46 -11.01
C ILE A 5 1.81 -3.00 -10.64
N TYR A 6 2.86 -2.21 -10.86
CA TYR A 6 2.81 -0.77 -10.75
C TYR A 6 3.35 -0.10 -12.02
N ARG A 7 2.88 1.11 -12.29
CA ARG A 7 3.29 1.88 -13.46
C ARG A 7 4.29 2.97 -13.09
N ARG A 8 5.42 3.00 -13.81
CA ARG A 8 6.47 4.02 -13.72
C ARG A 8 6.90 4.50 -15.10
N LYS A 9 7.36 5.75 -15.20
CA LYS A 9 8.06 6.22 -16.40
C LYS A 9 9.51 5.73 -16.35
N ARG A 10 9.97 5.15 -17.47
CA ARG A 10 11.37 4.78 -17.74
C ARG A 10 11.71 5.24 -19.14
N TYR A 11 12.81 5.98 -19.31
CA TYR A 11 13.27 6.45 -20.62
C TYR A 11 12.15 7.13 -21.44
N GLY A 12 11.39 8.03 -20.80
CA GLY A 12 10.27 8.74 -21.43
C GLY A 12 9.00 7.92 -21.66
N LYS A 13 9.00 6.60 -21.43
CA LYS A 13 7.87 5.70 -21.69
C LYS A 13 7.26 5.16 -20.40
N THR A 14 5.95 4.98 -20.37
CA THR A 14 5.27 4.30 -19.25
C THR A 14 5.53 2.80 -19.34
N ARG A 15 6.01 2.20 -18.25
CA ARG A 15 6.23 0.77 -18.11
C ARG A 15 5.33 0.21 -17.02
N ALA A 16 4.80 -0.99 -17.25
CA ALA A 16 4.19 -1.84 -16.24
C ALA A 16 5.30 -2.75 -15.69
N GLU A 17 5.73 -2.50 -14.46
CA GLU A 17 6.72 -3.34 -13.78
C GLU A 17 5.94 -4.32 -12.90
N ILE A 18 6.21 -5.61 -13.05
CA ILE A 18 5.55 -6.71 -12.34
C ILE A 18 6.50 -7.30 -11.31
N ARG A 19 5.96 -7.66 -10.14
CA ARG A 19 6.69 -8.39 -9.09
C ARG A 19 5.90 -9.61 -8.64
N PHE A 20 6.63 -10.71 -8.43
CA PHE A 20 6.09 -11.98 -7.92
C PHE A 20 6.77 -12.41 -6.61
N ASP A 21 7.52 -11.51 -5.99
CA ASP A 21 8.24 -11.70 -4.72
C ASP A 21 7.37 -11.49 -3.48
N GLY A 22 6.04 -11.44 -3.65
CA GLY A 22 5.09 -11.18 -2.59
C GLY A 22 4.96 -9.70 -2.19
N MET A 23 5.70 -8.78 -2.82
CA MET A 23 5.69 -7.36 -2.47
C MET A 23 4.80 -6.54 -3.40
N ALA A 24 4.16 -5.51 -2.84
CA ALA A 24 3.51 -4.45 -3.60
C ALA A 24 4.49 -3.28 -3.86
N GLY A 25 4.27 -2.54 -4.94
CA GLY A 25 4.92 -1.24 -5.08
C GLY A 25 4.36 -0.24 -4.06
N CYS A 26 5.11 0.81 -3.73
CA CYS A 26 4.64 1.85 -2.81
C CYS A 26 3.26 2.37 -3.23
N LEU A 27 2.35 2.46 -2.26
CA LEU A 27 1.07 3.12 -2.44
C LEU A 27 1.28 4.61 -2.70
N ARG A 28 0.40 5.19 -3.49
CA ARG A 28 0.41 6.62 -3.85
C ARG A 28 -1.01 7.13 -3.86
N VAL A 29 -1.19 8.40 -3.53
CA VAL A 29 -2.46 9.10 -3.73
C VAL A 29 -2.87 8.98 -5.21
N PRO A 30 -4.01 8.35 -5.53
CA PRO A 30 -4.40 8.06 -6.89
C PRO A 30 -4.95 9.32 -7.59
N ARG A 31 -4.05 10.19 -8.06
CA ARG A 31 -4.40 11.36 -8.91
C ARG A 31 -4.73 10.98 -10.37
N GLY A 32 -4.53 9.72 -10.73
CA GLY A 32 -4.80 9.17 -12.06
C GLY A 32 -4.56 7.66 -12.06
N GLY A 33 -4.81 7.01 -13.20
CA GLY A 33 -4.69 5.55 -13.28
C GLY A 33 -3.30 5.03 -12.90
N SER A 34 -2.23 5.73 -13.29
CA SER A 34 -0.84 5.27 -13.11
C SER A 34 -0.44 5.07 -11.66
N ALA A 35 -1.10 5.76 -10.73
CA ALA A 35 -0.86 5.68 -9.29
C ALA A 35 -1.54 4.48 -8.61
N ARG A 36 -2.45 3.78 -9.31
CA ARG A 36 -3.13 2.60 -8.78
C ARG A 36 -2.29 1.35 -8.94
N GLN A 37 -2.22 0.55 -7.88
CA GLN A 37 -1.66 -0.79 -7.92
C GLN A 37 -2.63 -1.74 -8.64
N ILE A 38 -2.07 -2.74 -9.30
CA ILE A 38 -2.78 -3.80 -10.01
C ILE A 38 -2.38 -5.14 -9.37
N VAL A 39 -3.33 -6.05 -9.23
CA VAL A 39 -3.08 -7.45 -8.87
C VAL A 39 -3.25 -8.30 -10.11
N ILE A 40 -2.32 -9.23 -10.28
CA ILE A 40 -2.34 -10.24 -11.34
C ILE A 40 -2.33 -11.62 -10.70
N VAL A 41 -3.23 -12.48 -11.15
CA VAL A 41 -3.34 -13.87 -10.70
C VAL A 41 -3.24 -14.78 -11.92
N ILE A 42 -2.25 -15.67 -11.88
CA ILE A 42 -2.05 -16.74 -12.87
C ILE A 42 -2.38 -18.04 -12.16
N ASP A 43 -3.42 -18.72 -12.61
CA ASP A 43 -3.91 -19.96 -12.00
C ASP A 43 -4.41 -20.91 -13.09
N LYS A 44 -3.88 -22.14 -13.13
CA LYS A 44 -4.26 -23.19 -14.10
C LYS A 44 -4.35 -22.69 -15.56
N GLY A 45 -3.33 -21.97 -16.01
CA GLY A 45 -3.29 -21.38 -17.37
C GLY A 45 -4.23 -20.18 -17.59
N LYS A 46 -5.01 -19.77 -16.59
CA LYS A 46 -5.89 -18.59 -16.64
C LYS A 46 -5.21 -17.37 -16.02
N LEU A 47 -5.30 -16.27 -16.74
CA LEU A 47 -4.80 -14.96 -16.33
C LEU A 47 -5.96 -14.05 -15.89
N ARG A 48 -5.87 -13.49 -14.68
CA ARG A 48 -6.82 -12.50 -14.15
C ARG A 48 -6.06 -11.26 -13.71
N ILE A 49 -6.49 -10.09 -14.16
CA ILE A 49 -5.86 -8.81 -13.84
C ILE A 49 -6.94 -7.84 -13.39
N ARG A 50 -6.71 -7.15 -12.27
CA ARG A 50 -7.60 -6.07 -11.79
C ARG A 50 -6.85 -5.04 -10.97
N TRP A 51 -7.48 -3.88 -10.76
CA TRP A 51 -7.02 -2.93 -9.76
C TRP A 51 -7.06 -3.55 -8.36
N MET A 52 -6.12 -3.15 -7.51
CA MET A 52 -6.25 -3.36 -6.07
C MET A 52 -7.47 -2.60 -5.54
N SER A 53 -8.18 -3.25 -4.63
CA SER A 53 -9.32 -2.71 -3.89
C SER A 53 -8.86 -1.81 -2.73
N PRO A 54 -9.74 -0.94 -2.19
CA PRO A 54 -9.46 -0.20 -0.98
C PRO A 54 -9.10 -1.09 0.22
N ARG A 55 -9.72 -2.27 0.34
CA ARG A 55 -9.41 -3.24 1.41
C ARG A 55 -7.98 -3.79 1.30
N GLU A 56 -7.48 -4.00 0.08
CA GLU A 56 -6.08 -4.41 -0.12
C GLU A 56 -5.10 -3.28 0.20
N TYR A 57 -5.45 -2.02 -0.11
CA TYR A 57 -4.67 -0.86 0.33
C TYR A 57 -4.58 -0.79 1.87
N ALA A 58 -5.70 -1.00 2.56
CA ALA A 58 -5.75 -1.03 4.02
C ALA A 58 -4.85 -2.13 4.61
N ARG A 59 -4.89 -3.34 4.02
CA ARG A 59 -4.02 -4.46 4.42
C ARG A 59 -2.53 -4.14 4.22
N LEU A 60 -2.17 -3.48 3.11
CA LEU A 60 -0.79 -3.06 2.85
C LEU A 60 -0.29 -2.00 3.86
N GLN A 61 -1.18 -1.19 4.43
CA GLN A 61 -0.86 -0.25 5.51
C GLN A 61 -0.91 -0.89 6.91
N GLY A 62 -1.21 -2.19 7.01
CA GLY A 62 -1.28 -2.93 8.26
C GLY A 62 -2.58 -2.74 9.06
N VAL A 63 -3.66 -2.30 8.40
CA VAL A 63 -4.97 -2.06 9.02
C VAL A 63 -6.08 -2.86 8.31
N PRO A 64 -6.07 -4.20 8.40
CA PRO A 64 -6.95 -5.06 7.60
C PRO A 64 -8.44 -4.78 7.80
N ASP A 65 -8.83 -4.35 9.00
CA ASP A 65 -10.23 -4.16 9.41
C ASP A 65 -10.64 -2.68 9.49
N PHE A 66 -9.81 -1.76 8.98
CA PHE A 66 -10.15 -0.33 8.98
C PHE A 66 -11.49 -0.09 8.29
N PRO A 67 -12.41 0.71 8.88
CA PRO A 67 -13.70 1.02 8.27
C PRO A 67 -13.53 1.70 6.90
N LEU A 68 -14.19 1.16 5.88
CA LEU A 68 -14.16 1.73 4.53
C LEU A 68 -15.45 2.51 4.30
N VAL A 69 -15.38 3.84 4.37
CA VAL A 69 -16.53 4.73 4.19
C VAL A 69 -16.35 5.56 2.92
N GLY A 70 -17.45 5.84 2.20
CA GLY A 70 -17.42 6.68 1.00
C GLY A 70 -16.97 5.97 -0.28
N ARG A 71 -16.42 6.74 -1.22
CA ARG A 71 -16.07 6.24 -2.57
C ARG A 71 -14.70 5.56 -2.58
N ALA A 72 -14.55 4.50 -3.36
CA ALA A 72 -13.30 3.72 -3.44
C ALA A 72 -12.05 4.57 -3.73
N ASN A 73 -12.14 5.56 -4.63
CA ASN A 73 -11.00 6.44 -4.93
C ASN A 73 -10.57 7.28 -3.72
N GLN A 74 -11.52 7.75 -2.90
CA GLN A 74 -11.24 8.53 -1.70
C GLN A 74 -10.59 7.66 -0.63
N GLN A 75 -11.10 6.45 -0.44
CA GLN A 75 -10.50 5.47 0.48
C GLN A 75 -9.06 5.13 0.07
N MET A 76 -8.82 4.84 -1.21
CA MET A 76 -7.48 4.57 -1.73
C MET A 76 -6.56 5.80 -1.65
N ALA A 77 -7.10 7.01 -1.77
CA ALA A 77 -6.35 8.25 -1.55
C ALA A 77 -5.91 8.38 -0.10
N GLY A 78 -6.81 8.15 0.86
CA GLY A 78 -6.47 8.15 2.28
C GLY A 78 -5.34 7.16 2.59
N PHE A 79 -5.46 5.90 2.16
CA PHE A 79 -4.39 4.93 2.36
C PHE A 79 -3.12 5.22 1.55
N GLY A 80 -3.23 5.90 0.40
CA GLY A 80 -2.07 6.28 -0.41
C GLY A 80 -1.24 7.43 0.18
N ASP A 81 -1.84 8.21 1.08
CA ASP A 81 -1.19 9.31 1.82
C ASP A 81 -0.83 8.92 3.27
N ALA A 82 -1.37 7.80 3.75
CA ALA A 82 -1.16 7.31 5.09
C ALA A 82 0.23 6.67 5.28
N VAL A 83 0.54 6.39 6.55
CA VAL A 83 1.75 5.71 7.01
C VAL A 83 1.49 4.23 7.29
N CYS A 84 2.54 3.42 7.19
CA CYS A 84 2.50 2.00 7.53
C CYS A 84 2.40 1.83 9.05
N VAL A 85 1.22 1.43 9.54
CA VAL A 85 0.92 1.36 10.98
C VAL A 85 1.89 0.46 11.76
N PRO A 86 2.29 -0.73 11.26
CA PRO A 86 3.31 -1.55 11.93
C PRO A 86 4.64 -0.82 12.14
N VAL A 87 5.08 -0.01 11.17
CA VAL A 87 6.32 0.77 11.29
C VAL A 87 6.18 1.86 12.35
N ILE A 88 5.07 2.60 12.33
CA ILE A 88 4.83 3.66 13.33
C ILE A 88 4.73 3.07 14.74
N ARG A 89 4.05 1.93 14.91
CA ARG A 89 3.97 1.23 16.20
C ARG A 89 5.35 0.81 16.69
N TRP A 90 6.20 0.31 15.80
CA TRP A 90 7.58 -0.03 16.16
C TRP A 90 8.38 1.20 16.60
N ILE A 91 8.30 2.31 15.84
CA ILE A 91 8.98 3.57 16.17
C ILE A 91 8.50 4.11 17.52
N ASP A 92 7.20 4.05 17.79
CA ASP A 92 6.63 4.48 19.06
C ASP A 92 7.21 3.69 20.25
N GLN A 93 7.16 2.35 20.15
CA GLN A 93 7.63 1.45 21.21
C GLN A 93 9.13 1.58 21.51
N HIS A 94 9.96 1.87 20.53
CA HIS A 94 11.42 1.84 20.67
C HIS A 94 12.07 3.22 20.73
N VAL A 95 11.35 4.26 20.31
CA VAL A 95 11.91 5.62 20.21
C VAL A 95 11.03 6.63 20.90
N LEU A 96 9.77 6.78 20.51
CA LEU A 96 8.94 7.90 20.96
C LEU A 96 8.54 7.77 22.43
N THR A 97 7.98 6.63 22.83
CA THR A 97 7.58 6.39 24.22
C THR A 97 8.77 6.40 25.17
N PRO A 98 9.90 5.68 24.90
CA PRO A 98 11.08 5.75 25.77
C PRO A 98 11.67 7.15 25.90
N LEU A 99 11.71 7.92 24.81
CA LEU A 99 12.18 9.31 24.84
C LEU A 99 11.26 10.20 25.68
N TYR A 100 9.95 10.02 25.54
CA TYR A 100 8.96 10.77 26.31
C TYR A 100 9.10 10.50 27.81
N ASP A 101 9.22 9.23 28.22
CA ASP A 101 9.36 8.86 29.63
C ASP A 101 10.65 9.45 30.23
N ALA A 102 11.77 9.35 29.50
CA ALA A 102 13.06 9.89 29.91
C ALA A 102 13.05 11.42 30.14
N ILE A 103 12.28 12.18 29.35
CA ILE A 103 12.19 13.64 29.47
C ILE A 103 11.11 14.05 30.48
N SER A 104 10.06 13.25 30.63
CA SER A 104 8.92 13.53 31.52
C SER A 104 9.16 13.15 32.97
N GLY A 105 10.30 12.54 33.29
CA GLY A 105 10.64 12.06 34.63
C GLY A 105 9.77 10.88 35.09
N LYS A 106 9.24 10.11 34.14
CA LYS A 106 8.55 8.84 34.38
C LYS A 106 9.50 7.67 34.27
#